data_AF-A0A0D2VN07-F1
#
_entry.id   AF-A0A0D2VN07-F1
#
_cell.length_a   1.000
_cell.length_b   1.000
_cell.length_c   1.000
_cell.angle_alpha   90.00
_cell.angle_beta   90.00
_cell.angle_gamma   90.00
#
_symmetry.space_group_name_H-M   'P 1'
#
loop_
_entity.id
_entity.type
_entity.pdbx_description
1 polymer ?
#
loop_
_entity_poly.entity_id
_entity_poly.type
_entity_poly.pdbx_seq_one_letter_code
_entity_poly.pdbx_strand_id
1 'polypeptide(L)'
;MTLVKSSSKFGQWEDVRANVLYGVGFNSEGELDTFASQFENAAATTVQLPMPGAAGAAASAAASATGAAAAAQTAQPAVQVQQQPQQAQAQPAQPAQAQQPQQAAPQTQQQPAAAAKAATNGTHAPASAAGSNGADANAEDDSNAVALYDFAGKDETQLGFKAKQKLYDVTSTTREGWSYGSILNEDGVTKSSGLFPTSYIQITKAASANASNSAISSALAKRAQEAQEQQLKQQQAEKLQQEKLQQQQLLLQQQQQEKLQQERLLQQQQQQQQQQQQLLLQQQQQQQLQQQQLQQQQLQQQQQLQQQRVATGSAAQFPPVNPRGGGSEQLDSEKDVIIKHLRERVENSERAKAAADASNREIIETLQGDIASFKNENDRLLAALKESNLSGQQWETELKTVKTNNARLLTALQESYANVETWRTQLLAIEEHNAKLQKKFNDVEQLLNRGVSLLRE
;
A
#
# COMPACT_ATOMS: atom_id res chain seq x y z
N MET A 1 15.58 -9.98 -28.27
CA MET A 1 14.99 -9.07 -27.27
C MET A 1 15.97 -7.95 -27.06
N THR A 2 15.56 -6.70 -27.24
CA THR A 2 16.43 -5.53 -27.09
C THR A 2 15.86 -4.63 -26.01
N LEU A 3 16.68 -4.26 -25.04
CA LEU A 3 16.29 -3.34 -23.96
C LEU A 3 16.49 -1.89 -24.40
N VAL A 4 15.42 -1.10 -24.36
CA VAL A 4 15.40 0.33 -24.62
C VAL A 4 15.33 1.08 -23.29
N LYS A 5 16.33 1.93 -23.01
CA LYS A 5 16.31 2.83 -21.86
C LYS A 5 15.42 4.02 -22.18
N SER A 6 14.27 4.11 -21.54
CA SER A 6 13.30 5.21 -21.75
C SER A 6 13.47 6.35 -20.74
N SER A 7 14.20 6.12 -19.64
CA SER A 7 14.66 7.16 -18.71
C SER A 7 15.90 6.71 -17.92
N SER A 8 16.46 7.59 -17.08
CA SER A 8 17.62 7.30 -16.22
C SER A 8 17.39 6.19 -15.18
N LYS A 9 16.13 5.79 -14.96
CA LYS A 9 15.78 4.72 -14.02
C LYS A 9 14.84 3.67 -14.60
N PHE A 10 14.51 3.75 -15.89
CA PHE A 10 13.49 2.89 -16.49
C PHE A 10 13.95 2.28 -17.81
N GLY A 11 13.88 0.94 -17.89
CA GLY A 11 14.15 0.15 -19.08
C GLY A 11 12.89 -0.57 -19.55
N GLN A 12 12.72 -0.66 -20.87
CA GLN A 12 11.60 -1.38 -21.50
C GLN A 12 12.13 -2.32 -22.56
N TRP A 13 11.54 -3.50 -22.73
CA TRP A 13 11.85 -4.38 -23.85
C TRP A 13 10.58 -5.02 -24.38
N GLU A 14 10.56 -5.24 -25.69
CA GLU A 14 9.46 -5.91 -26.37
C GLU A 14 9.81 -7.39 -26.56
N ASP A 15 8.88 -8.26 -26.16
CA ASP A 15 8.87 -9.65 -26.59
C ASP A 15 7.99 -9.78 -27.83
N VAL A 16 8.62 -9.82 -29.00
CA VAL A 16 7.95 -9.98 -30.30
C VAL A 16 7.19 -11.31 -30.39
N ARG A 17 7.62 -12.35 -29.66
CA ARG A 17 6.95 -13.66 -29.68
C ARG A 17 5.66 -13.64 -28.86
N ALA A 18 5.67 -12.92 -27.74
CA ALA A 18 4.49 -12.77 -26.89
C ALA A 18 3.61 -11.57 -27.29
N ASN A 19 4.12 -10.67 -28.13
CA ASN A 19 3.52 -9.37 -28.42
C ASN A 19 3.22 -8.57 -27.13
N VAL A 20 4.15 -8.61 -26.18
CA VAL A 20 4.04 -7.95 -24.86
C VAL A 20 5.24 -7.04 -24.64
N LEU A 21 4.95 -5.82 -24.18
CA LEU A 21 5.94 -4.84 -23.75
C LEU A 21 6.14 -4.95 -22.23
N TYR A 22 7.37 -5.26 -21.81
CA TYR A 22 7.76 -5.33 -20.41
C TYR A 22 8.55 -4.07 -20.03
N GLY A 23 8.33 -3.57 -18.81
CA GLY A 23 9.02 -2.41 -18.26
C GLY A 23 9.52 -2.69 -16.83
N VAL A 24 10.73 -2.23 -16.52
CA VAL A 24 11.35 -2.36 -15.21
C VAL A 24 11.92 -1.02 -14.75
N GLY A 25 11.67 -0.69 -13.48
CA GLY A 25 12.15 0.54 -12.84
C GLY A 25 13.14 0.22 -11.72
N PHE A 26 14.20 1.04 -11.60
CA PHE A 26 15.25 0.90 -10.60
C PHE A 26 15.33 2.12 -9.69
N ASN A 27 15.93 1.97 -8.49
CA ASN A 27 16.09 3.08 -7.57
C ASN A 27 17.28 3.99 -7.96
N SER A 28 18.21 3.50 -8.78
CA SER A 28 19.37 4.24 -9.29
C SER A 28 19.70 3.91 -10.75
N GLU A 29 20.39 4.81 -11.44
CA GLU A 29 20.84 4.63 -12.84
C GLU A 29 21.89 3.52 -12.97
N GLY A 30 22.79 3.39 -11.98
CA GLY A 30 23.81 2.34 -11.98
C GLY A 30 23.23 0.91 -11.92
N GLU A 31 22.09 0.72 -11.27
CA GLU A 31 21.36 -0.56 -11.28
C GLU A 31 20.75 -0.87 -12.65
N LEU A 32 20.19 0.15 -13.32
CA LEU A 32 19.66 0.01 -14.68
C LEU A 32 20.76 -0.35 -15.69
N ASP A 33 21.94 0.26 -15.58
CA ASP A 33 23.08 -0.06 -16.43
C ASP A 33 23.60 -1.47 -16.21
N THR A 34 23.74 -1.89 -14.95
CA THR A 34 24.14 -3.25 -14.58
C THR A 34 23.12 -4.28 -15.07
N PHE A 35 21.84 -3.97 -14.97
CA PHE A 35 20.77 -4.81 -15.50
C PHE A 35 20.80 -4.87 -17.04
N ALA A 36 21.01 -3.74 -17.72
CA ALA A 36 21.07 -3.70 -19.18
C ALA A 36 22.18 -4.60 -19.74
N SER A 37 23.37 -4.56 -19.14
CA SER A 37 24.49 -5.44 -19.54
C SER A 37 24.20 -6.92 -19.27
N GLN A 38 23.56 -7.25 -18.15
CA GLN A 38 23.16 -8.63 -17.86
C GLN A 38 22.02 -9.12 -18.79
N PHE A 39 21.11 -8.22 -19.15
CA PHE A 39 20.00 -8.51 -20.05
C PHE A 39 20.48 -8.86 -21.46
N GLU A 40 21.47 -8.14 -22.00
CA GLU A 40 22.08 -8.50 -23.29
C GLU A 40 22.76 -9.87 -23.26
N ASN A 41 23.48 -10.18 -22.17
CA ASN A 41 24.12 -11.49 -21.98
C ASN A 41 23.08 -12.63 -21.87
N ALA A 42 21.97 -12.40 -21.16
CA ALA A 42 20.88 -13.37 -21.04
C ALA A 42 20.14 -13.56 -22.37
N ALA A 43 19.87 -12.47 -23.10
CA ALA A 43 19.23 -12.50 -24.41
C ALA A 43 20.08 -13.23 -25.46
N ALA A 44 21.41 -13.06 -25.42
CA ALA A 44 22.33 -13.81 -26.29
C ALA A 44 22.34 -15.32 -25.97
N THR A 45 22.21 -15.69 -24.69
CA THR A 45 22.20 -17.09 -24.24
C THR A 45 20.90 -17.82 -24.62
N THR A 46 19.75 -17.13 -24.57
CA THR A 46 18.45 -17.68 -24.97
C THR A 46 18.34 -17.98 -26.47
N VAL A 47 19.13 -17.33 -27.33
CA VAL A 47 19.13 -17.56 -28.78
C VAL A 47 19.85 -18.87 -29.17
N GLN A 48 20.60 -19.51 -28.26
CA GLN A 48 21.52 -20.60 -28.60
C GLN A 48 21.00 -22.03 -28.33
N LEU A 49 19.74 -22.20 -27.94
CA LEU A 49 19.14 -23.52 -27.70
C LEU A 49 18.27 -23.97 -28.89
N PRO A 50 18.64 -25.04 -29.64
CA PRO A 50 17.76 -25.66 -30.61
C PRO A 50 16.80 -26.62 -29.88
N MET A 51 15.49 -26.34 -29.91
CA MET A 51 14.45 -27.27 -29.47
C MET A 51 13.82 -27.98 -30.69
N PRO A 52 13.70 -29.32 -30.67
CA PRO A 52 13.13 -30.11 -31.75
C PRO A 52 11.59 -30.20 -31.65
N GLY A 53 10.94 -30.31 -32.81
CA GLY A 53 9.65 -31.01 -32.93
C GLY A 53 8.39 -30.15 -32.95
N ALA A 54 8.13 -29.54 -34.11
CA ALA A 54 6.77 -29.21 -34.53
C ALA A 54 6.08 -30.47 -35.09
N ALA A 55 4.92 -30.84 -34.56
CA ALA A 55 3.89 -31.56 -35.31
C ALA A 55 2.54 -31.56 -34.56
N GLY A 56 1.53 -30.96 -35.20
CA GLY A 56 0.15 -31.41 -35.09
C GLY A 56 -0.77 -30.68 -34.10
N ALA A 57 -1.39 -29.59 -34.55
CA ALA A 57 -2.86 -29.47 -34.61
C ALA A 57 -3.25 -28.04 -34.99
N ALA A 58 -3.54 -27.84 -36.27
CA ALA A 58 -4.30 -26.71 -36.76
C ALA A 58 -5.80 -27.03 -36.72
N ALA A 59 -6.59 -26.06 -36.25
CA ALA A 59 -8.01 -25.77 -36.51
C ALA A 59 -8.54 -25.13 -35.22
N SER A 60 -9.09 -23.92 -35.14
CA SER A 60 -9.83 -23.01 -36.03
C SER A 60 -9.96 -21.71 -35.20
N ALA A 61 -10.18 -20.48 -35.64
CA ALA A 61 -10.65 -19.85 -36.86
C ALA A 61 -10.03 -18.43 -36.83
N ALA A 62 -9.39 -17.97 -37.89
CA ALA A 62 -10.00 -17.09 -38.90
C ALA A 62 -10.78 -15.90 -38.31
N ALA A 63 -10.18 -14.71 -38.33
CA ALA A 63 -10.56 -13.68 -39.32
C ALA A 63 -9.66 -12.43 -39.21
N SER A 64 -9.07 -12.05 -40.35
CA SER A 64 -8.68 -10.70 -40.81
C SER A 64 -7.81 -9.85 -39.86
N ALA A 65 -6.51 -9.61 -40.04
CA ALA A 65 -5.66 -9.45 -41.24
C ALA A 65 -6.24 -8.49 -42.29
N THR A 66 -5.73 -7.25 -42.30
CA THR A 66 -5.01 -6.55 -43.40
C THR A 66 -4.91 -5.07 -42.96
N GLY A 67 -3.79 -4.35 -42.95
CA GLY A 67 -2.41 -4.64 -43.31
C GLY A 67 -1.73 -3.30 -43.66
N ALA A 68 -0.44 -3.20 -43.30
CA ALA A 68 0.58 -2.31 -43.88
C ALA A 68 0.43 -0.79 -43.62
N ALA A 69 1.47 0.04 -43.53
CA ALA A 69 2.91 -0.07 -43.71
C ALA A 69 3.54 1.07 -42.87
N ALA A 70 4.65 0.83 -42.17
CA ALA A 70 5.99 1.31 -42.51
C ALA A 70 6.25 2.84 -42.38
N ALA A 71 7.30 3.11 -41.60
CA ALA A 71 8.22 4.24 -41.64
C ALA A 71 7.67 5.65 -41.29
N ALA A 72 8.18 6.24 -40.21
CA ALA A 72 9.46 6.97 -40.27
C ALA A 72 9.71 7.68 -38.94
N GLN A 73 10.96 7.61 -38.50
CA GLN A 73 11.53 8.47 -37.48
C GLN A 73 11.34 9.94 -37.90
N THR A 74 10.85 10.77 -36.98
CA THR A 74 11.27 12.17 -36.89
C THR A 74 11.35 12.53 -35.41
N ALA A 75 12.58 12.82 -35.00
CA ALA A 75 12.90 13.45 -33.74
C ALA A 75 12.24 14.84 -33.68
N GLN A 76 11.67 15.19 -32.52
CA GLN A 76 11.44 16.57 -32.13
C GLN A 76 11.65 16.76 -30.61
N PRO A 77 12.01 17.98 -30.19
CA PRO A 77 12.97 18.22 -29.13
C PRO A 77 12.33 18.48 -27.77
N ALA A 78 13.17 18.34 -26.73
CA ALA A 78 12.90 18.82 -25.38
C ALA A 78 12.53 20.32 -25.41
N VAL A 79 11.38 20.66 -24.82
CA VAL A 79 11.02 22.05 -24.51
C VAL A 79 11.10 22.21 -23.00
N GLN A 80 12.01 23.10 -22.60
CA GLN A 80 12.28 23.53 -21.24
C GLN A 80 11.02 24.10 -20.57
N VAL A 81 10.80 23.70 -19.33
CA VAL A 81 9.82 24.31 -18.43
C VAL A 81 10.34 25.68 -18.00
N GLN A 82 9.76 26.74 -18.55
CA GLN A 82 9.97 28.11 -18.11
C GLN A 82 8.90 28.48 -17.08
N GLN A 83 9.33 28.71 -15.84
CA GLN A 83 8.50 29.24 -14.75
C GLN A 83 8.33 30.75 -14.92
N GLN A 84 7.10 31.24 -14.76
CA GLN A 84 6.78 32.64 -14.41
C GLN A 84 5.36 32.73 -13.79
N PRO A 85 5.00 33.81 -13.08
CA PRO A 85 4.62 33.77 -11.67
C PRO A 85 3.10 33.79 -11.43
N GLN A 86 2.67 33.18 -10.33
CA GLN A 86 1.29 33.23 -9.84
C GLN A 86 0.94 34.64 -9.36
N GLN A 87 0.00 35.29 -10.06
CA GLN A 87 -0.71 36.46 -9.56
C GLN A 87 -1.81 36.01 -8.60
N ALA A 88 -1.85 36.66 -7.44
CA ALA A 88 -2.87 36.50 -6.42
C ALA A 88 -4.25 36.91 -6.95
N GLN A 89 -5.23 36.01 -6.85
CA GLN A 89 -6.64 36.36 -6.90
C GLN A 89 -7.32 35.89 -5.60
N ALA A 90 -7.99 36.85 -4.98
CA ALA A 90 -8.61 36.75 -3.68
C ALA A 90 -9.76 35.73 -3.63
N GLN A 91 -9.73 34.88 -2.60
CA GLN A 91 -10.88 34.06 -2.19
C GLN A 91 -11.91 34.94 -1.47
N PRO A 92 -13.23 34.78 -1.74
CA PRO A 92 -14.25 35.36 -0.88
C PRO A 92 -14.32 34.59 0.45
N ALA A 93 -14.38 35.36 1.53
CA ALA A 93 -14.33 34.94 2.92
C ALA A 93 -15.40 33.90 3.29
N GLN A 94 -14.97 32.83 3.96
CA GLN A 94 -15.84 31.96 4.76
C GLN A 94 -16.18 32.68 6.08
N PRO A 95 -17.44 32.67 6.54
CA PRO A 95 -17.78 33.18 7.86
C PRO A 95 -17.25 32.25 8.96
N ALA A 96 -16.69 32.90 9.98
CA ALA A 96 -15.95 32.34 11.09
C ALA A 96 -16.75 31.35 11.95
N GLN A 97 -15.99 30.40 12.50
CA GLN A 97 -16.35 29.39 13.48
C GLN A 97 -16.96 30.02 14.75
N ALA A 98 -18.11 29.51 15.18
CA ALA A 98 -18.54 29.62 16.56
C ALA A 98 -17.74 28.63 17.41
N GLN A 99 -16.87 29.17 18.26
CA GLN A 99 -16.13 28.45 19.28
C GLN A 99 -17.10 27.98 20.37
N GLN A 100 -17.03 26.70 20.74
CA GLN A 100 -17.47 26.20 22.05
C GLN A 100 -16.27 25.67 22.83
N PRO A 101 -16.28 25.79 24.18
CA PRO A 101 -15.06 25.98 24.95
C PRO A 101 -14.36 24.65 25.27
N GLN A 102 -13.04 24.61 25.02
CA GLN A 102 -12.13 23.67 25.67
C GLN A 102 -12.05 24.03 27.16
N GLN A 103 -12.53 23.13 28.01
CA GLN A 103 -12.22 23.18 29.44
C GLN A 103 -10.77 22.77 29.64
N ALA A 104 -10.00 23.72 30.14
CA ALA A 104 -8.63 23.56 30.57
C ALA A 104 -8.57 23.17 32.05
N ALA A 105 -7.59 22.32 32.33
CA ALA A 105 -6.82 22.17 33.58
C ALA A 105 -7.40 21.26 34.69
N PRO A 106 -6.54 20.70 35.59
CA PRO A 106 -5.08 20.88 35.69
C PRO A 106 -4.26 19.57 35.74
N GLN A 107 -3.02 19.68 35.27
CA GLN A 107 -1.91 18.90 35.82
C GLN A 107 -1.63 19.39 37.24
N THR A 108 -1.63 18.47 38.20
CA THR A 108 -1.01 18.67 39.51
C THR A 108 -0.14 17.46 39.81
N GLN A 109 1.17 17.70 39.87
CA GLN A 109 2.09 16.91 40.66
C GLN A 109 1.61 16.90 42.11
N GLN A 110 1.51 15.71 42.72
CA GLN A 110 1.84 15.48 44.13
C GLN A 110 1.86 13.97 44.44
N GLN A 111 3.04 13.50 44.85
CA GLN A 111 3.24 12.31 45.67
C GLN A 111 2.65 12.55 47.07
N PRO A 112 2.29 11.47 47.79
CA PRO A 112 3.07 11.09 48.98
C PRO A 112 3.35 9.56 48.95
N ALA A 113 4.55 9.03 49.21
CA ALA A 113 5.46 9.15 50.35
C ALA A 113 4.92 8.54 51.67
N ALA A 114 5.71 7.57 52.18
CA ALA A 114 5.71 6.91 53.50
C ALA A 114 4.68 5.79 53.73
N ALA A 115 5.01 4.59 54.23
CA ALA A 115 6.24 3.99 54.79
C ALA A 115 6.05 2.44 54.70
N ALA A 116 7.03 1.55 54.76
CA ALA A 116 8.33 1.55 55.40
C ALA A 116 9.22 0.51 54.68
N LYS A 117 10.50 0.86 54.39
CA LYS A 117 11.72 0.40 55.09
C LYS A 117 12.02 -1.09 54.86
N ALA A 118 13.22 -1.51 54.50
CA ALA A 118 14.55 -0.91 54.48
C ALA A 118 15.39 -1.74 53.48
N ALA A 119 16.16 -1.11 52.60
CA ALA A 119 17.61 -0.90 52.74
C ALA A 119 18.38 -2.25 52.62
N THR A 120 19.35 -2.45 51.74
CA THR A 120 20.33 -1.53 51.14
C THR A 120 20.94 -2.10 49.85
N ASN A 121 21.21 -1.17 48.93
CA ASN A 121 22.19 -1.13 47.85
C ASN A 121 23.21 -2.27 47.69
N GLY A 122 23.48 -2.54 46.41
CA GLY A 122 24.83 -2.30 45.89
C GLY A 122 25.52 -3.51 45.28
N THR A 123 25.20 -3.77 44.02
CA THR A 123 26.13 -4.05 42.91
C THR A 123 27.52 -4.57 43.30
N HIS A 124 27.86 -5.79 42.87
CA HIS A 124 29.00 -6.13 42.01
C HIS A 124 28.99 -7.65 41.78
N ALA A 125 28.92 -8.09 40.51
CA ALA A 125 29.43 -9.41 40.11
C ALA A 125 30.95 -9.46 40.44
N PRO A 126 31.60 -10.62 40.71
CA PRO A 126 31.50 -11.84 39.90
C PRO A 126 31.71 -13.19 40.66
N ALA A 127 31.73 -14.25 39.86
CA ALA A 127 32.29 -15.60 40.00
C ALA A 127 33.20 -15.98 41.21
N SER A 128 33.01 -17.25 41.60
CA SER A 128 34.01 -18.25 42.01
C SER A 128 34.69 -18.17 43.39
N ALA A 129 35.08 -19.37 43.84
CA ALA A 129 35.80 -19.76 45.07
C ALA A 129 34.95 -19.78 46.36
N ALA A 130 34.58 -20.95 46.87
CA ALA A 130 35.43 -21.91 47.59
C ALA A 130 35.88 -21.40 48.98
N GLY A 131 35.49 -22.14 50.01
CA GLY A 131 36.12 -22.10 51.33
C GLY A 131 35.17 -21.90 52.51
N SER A 132 34.45 -22.96 52.92
CA SER A 132 34.02 -23.10 54.31
C SER A 132 34.97 -24.07 55.02
N ASN A 133 35.83 -23.51 55.89
CA ASN A 133 36.57 -24.25 56.90
C ASN A 133 35.68 -24.49 58.13
N GLY A 134 35.87 -25.64 58.77
CA GLY A 134 35.21 -26.05 60.01
C GLY A 134 34.93 -27.56 59.95
N ALA A 135 35.97 -28.39 59.85
CA ALA A 135 36.62 -28.98 61.03
C ALA A 135 35.67 -29.94 61.76
N ASP A 136 35.61 -31.17 61.26
CA ASP A 136 35.43 -32.32 62.13
C ASP A 136 36.48 -33.37 61.75
N ALA A 137 37.28 -33.71 62.74
CA ALA A 137 38.33 -34.70 62.65
C ALA A 137 37.68 -36.09 62.68
N ASN A 138 37.33 -36.59 61.51
CA ASN A 138 37.41 -38.00 61.18
C ASN A 138 38.05 -38.05 59.81
N ALA A 139 39.22 -38.67 59.70
CA ALA A 139 39.67 -39.15 58.40
C ALA A 139 38.65 -40.20 57.96
N GLU A 140 37.59 -39.75 57.29
CA GLU A 140 36.67 -40.65 56.62
C GLU A 140 37.53 -41.42 55.62
N ASP A 141 37.59 -42.71 55.87
CA ASP A 141 38.24 -43.67 55.03
C ASP A 141 37.44 -43.75 53.72
N ASP A 142 37.69 -42.81 52.80
CA ASP A 142 37.02 -42.63 51.50
C ASP A 142 37.22 -43.83 50.54
N SER A 143 37.70 -44.96 51.06
CA SER A 143 37.81 -46.20 50.33
C SER A 143 36.42 -46.71 49.96
N ASN A 144 36.16 -46.79 48.66
CA ASN A 144 34.89 -47.27 48.11
C ASN A 144 34.95 -48.75 47.71
N ALA A 145 36.11 -49.41 47.88
CA ALA A 145 36.26 -50.85 47.78
C ALA A 145 37.45 -51.40 48.60
N VAL A 146 37.41 -52.71 48.87
CA VAL A 146 38.50 -53.46 49.52
C VAL A 146 38.89 -54.66 48.67
N ALA A 147 40.18 -54.91 48.52
CA ALA A 147 40.70 -56.10 47.82
C ALA A 147 40.37 -57.38 48.59
N LEU A 148 39.76 -58.35 47.92
CA LEU A 148 39.50 -59.69 48.46
C LEU A 148 40.73 -60.60 48.31
N TYR A 149 41.48 -60.43 47.23
CA TYR A 149 42.63 -61.27 46.87
C TYR A 149 43.81 -60.42 46.42
N ASP A 150 45.00 -61.02 46.41
CA ASP A 150 46.19 -60.45 45.80
C ASP A 150 46.02 -60.41 44.27
N PHE A 151 46.36 -59.28 43.66
CA PHE A 151 46.43 -59.12 42.21
C PHE A 151 47.76 -58.50 41.80
N ALA A 152 48.49 -59.17 40.91
CA ALA A 152 49.70 -58.64 40.32
C ALA A 152 49.39 -58.13 38.91
N GLY A 153 49.46 -56.81 38.72
CA GLY A 153 49.28 -56.19 37.41
C GLY A 153 50.33 -56.71 36.42
N LYS A 154 49.89 -57.09 35.22
CA LYS A 154 50.76 -57.69 34.19
C LYS A 154 51.42 -56.67 33.27
N ASP A 155 50.90 -55.44 33.24
CA ASP A 155 51.36 -54.34 32.39
C ASP A 155 51.17 -52.98 33.10
N GLU A 156 51.70 -51.91 32.50
CA GLU A 156 51.66 -50.54 33.05
C GLU A 156 50.24 -49.96 33.16
N THR A 157 49.24 -50.60 32.55
CA THR A 157 47.83 -50.17 32.63
C THR A 157 47.07 -50.86 33.76
N GLN A 158 47.65 -51.91 34.34
CA GLN A 158 47.05 -52.72 35.40
C GLN A 158 47.62 -52.35 36.77
N LEU A 159 46.72 -52.16 37.73
CA LEU A 159 47.11 -51.81 39.10
C LEU A 159 47.19 -53.05 39.97
N GLY A 160 48.40 -53.40 40.42
CA GLY A 160 48.60 -54.49 41.38
C GLY A 160 48.29 -54.05 42.82
N PHE A 161 47.69 -54.95 43.61
CA PHE A 161 47.36 -54.72 45.01
C PHE A 161 47.35 -56.03 45.81
N LYS A 162 47.36 -55.91 47.13
CA LYS A 162 47.33 -57.04 48.08
C LYS A 162 45.94 -57.23 48.67
N ALA A 163 45.63 -58.45 49.08
CA ALA A 163 44.39 -58.78 49.77
C ALA A 163 44.25 -57.88 51.02
N LYS A 164 43.02 -57.42 51.25
CA LYS A 164 42.61 -56.45 52.29
C LYS A 164 43.15 -55.03 52.09
N GLN A 165 43.83 -54.72 51.00
CA GLN A 165 44.20 -53.35 50.66
C GLN A 165 42.95 -52.54 50.29
N LYS A 166 42.95 -51.26 50.68
CA LYS A 166 41.86 -50.33 50.40
C LYS A 166 42.03 -49.68 49.03
N LEU A 167 40.94 -49.59 48.27
CA LEU A 167 40.89 -48.97 46.96
C LEU A 167 39.95 -47.76 46.99
N TYR A 168 40.31 -46.77 46.20
CA TYR A 168 39.61 -45.49 46.07
C TYR A 168 39.19 -45.28 44.62
N ASP A 169 38.15 -44.45 44.44
CA ASP A 169 37.70 -44.00 43.11
C ASP A 169 37.35 -45.17 42.16
N VAL A 170 36.94 -46.32 42.71
CA VAL A 170 36.57 -47.49 41.94
C VAL A 170 35.33 -47.23 41.08
N THR A 171 35.49 -47.38 39.77
CA THR A 171 34.41 -47.28 38.78
C THR A 171 34.41 -48.52 37.89
N SER A 172 33.22 -49.05 37.61
CA SER A 172 33.08 -50.16 36.67
C SER A 172 33.30 -49.66 35.25
N THR A 173 34.19 -50.33 34.52
CA THR A 173 34.47 -49.98 33.12
C THR A 173 33.54 -50.74 32.17
N THR A 174 33.46 -50.30 30.91
CA THR A 174 32.60 -50.93 29.89
C THR A 174 33.12 -52.30 29.42
N ARG A 175 34.33 -52.72 29.83
CA ARG A 175 34.86 -54.06 29.57
C ARG A 175 34.37 -55.02 30.66
N GLU A 176 33.67 -56.07 30.25
CA GLU A 176 33.10 -57.08 31.13
C GLU A 176 34.11 -57.61 32.13
N GLY A 177 33.79 -57.48 33.42
CA GLY A 177 34.58 -58.01 34.52
C GLY A 177 35.79 -57.16 34.94
N TRP A 178 35.98 -55.95 34.41
CA TRP A 178 37.10 -55.06 34.79
C TRP A 178 36.62 -53.73 35.41
N SER A 179 37.32 -53.31 36.46
CA SER A 179 37.14 -52.02 37.13
C SER A 179 38.41 -51.18 37.05
N TYR A 180 38.25 -49.86 37.10
CA TYR A 180 39.34 -48.91 37.22
C TYR A 180 39.29 -48.28 38.60
N GLY A 181 40.44 -48.09 39.25
CA GLY A 181 40.51 -47.47 40.56
C GLY A 181 41.92 -47.11 40.92
N SER A 182 42.10 -46.63 42.15
CA SER A 182 43.40 -46.19 42.67
C SER A 182 43.71 -46.76 44.05
N ILE A 183 45.00 -46.95 44.34
CA ILE A 183 45.53 -47.27 45.66
C ILE A 183 46.42 -46.15 46.14
N LEU A 184 46.48 -45.97 47.46
CA LEU A 184 47.45 -45.09 48.08
C LEU A 184 48.82 -45.78 48.08
N ASN A 185 49.85 -45.07 47.63
CA ASN A 185 51.23 -45.54 47.66
C ASN A 185 51.79 -45.50 49.10
N GLU A 186 52.98 -46.08 49.30
CA GLU A 186 53.63 -46.18 50.61
C GLU A 186 53.92 -44.82 51.27
N ASP A 187 53.95 -43.75 50.48
CA ASP A 187 54.09 -42.37 50.96
C ASP A 187 52.82 -41.80 51.61
N GLY A 188 51.69 -42.50 51.49
CA GLY A 188 50.41 -42.12 52.07
C GLY A 188 49.78 -40.88 51.43
N VAL A 189 50.34 -40.37 50.33
CA VAL A 189 49.90 -39.12 49.70
C VAL A 189 49.67 -39.31 48.20
N THR A 190 50.51 -40.05 47.50
CA THR A 190 50.33 -40.28 46.06
C THR A 190 49.43 -41.48 45.81
N LYS A 191 48.63 -41.39 44.75
CA LYS A 191 47.74 -42.46 44.30
C LYS A 191 48.28 -43.06 43.01
N SER A 192 48.34 -44.39 42.96
CA SER A 192 48.57 -45.13 41.72
C SER A 192 47.24 -45.66 41.20
N SER A 193 46.95 -45.44 39.93
CA SER A 193 45.66 -45.78 39.31
C SER A 193 45.84 -46.76 38.16
N GLY A 194 44.89 -47.65 37.98
CA GLY A 194 44.91 -48.62 36.88
C GLY A 194 43.74 -49.59 36.90
N LEU A 195 43.77 -50.52 35.95
CA LEU A 195 42.74 -51.52 35.72
C LEU A 195 42.98 -52.78 36.55
N PHE A 196 41.90 -53.40 37.01
CA PHE A 196 41.93 -54.69 37.70
C PHE A 196 40.61 -55.45 37.55
N PRO A 197 40.60 -56.78 37.72
CA PRO A 197 39.36 -57.55 37.64
C PRO A 197 38.40 -57.20 38.79
N THR A 198 37.13 -56.96 38.46
CA THR A 198 36.08 -56.60 39.43
C THR A 198 35.86 -57.71 40.47
N SER A 199 36.11 -58.98 40.11
CA SER A 199 35.95 -60.13 41.03
C SER A 199 36.98 -60.16 42.17
N TYR A 200 38.02 -59.33 42.11
CA TYR A 200 39.09 -59.28 43.12
C TYR A 200 38.83 -58.24 44.20
N ILE A 201 37.74 -57.49 44.10
CA ILE A 201 37.40 -56.43 45.04
C ILE A 201 35.95 -56.56 45.52
N GLN A 202 35.70 -56.02 46.70
CA GLN A 202 34.36 -55.85 47.24
C GLN A 202 34.07 -54.34 47.33
N ILE A 203 33.11 -53.87 46.54
CA ILE A 203 32.64 -52.49 46.59
C ILE A 203 31.85 -52.29 47.89
N THR A 204 32.19 -51.26 48.65
CA THR A 204 31.49 -50.92 49.89
C THR A 204 30.23 -50.09 49.57
N LYS A 205 29.18 -50.26 50.38
CA LYS A 205 27.78 -49.83 50.11
C LYS A 205 27.58 -48.33 49.80
N ALA A 206 28.58 -47.48 50.01
CA ALA A 206 28.52 -46.05 49.68
C ALA A 206 28.50 -45.76 48.16
N ALA A 207 29.05 -46.63 47.31
CA ALA A 207 29.16 -46.37 45.86
C ALA A 207 27.86 -46.63 45.07
N SER A 208 27.01 -47.56 45.52
CA SER A 208 25.77 -47.93 44.81
C SER A 208 24.68 -46.86 44.90
N ALA A 209 24.71 -45.97 45.89
CA ALA A 209 23.70 -44.93 46.07
C ALA A 209 23.96 -43.68 45.19
N ASN A 210 25.23 -43.39 44.88
CA ASN A 210 25.60 -42.18 44.13
C ASN A 210 25.30 -42.27 42.63
N ALA A 211 25.36 -43.46 42.03
CA ALA A 211 25.02 -43.64 40.61
C ALA A 211 23.52 -43.44 40.33
N SER A 212 22.64 -43.91 41.24
CA SER A 212 21.18 -43.78 41.11
C SER A 212 20.69 -42.35 41.37
N ASN A 213 21.31 -41.62 42.31
CA ASN A 213 20.94 -40.23 42.61
C ASN A 213 21.35 -39.25 41.48
N SER A 214 22.44 -39.52 40.76
CA SER A 214 22.87 -38.72 39.60
C SER A 214 21.91 -38.84 38.40
N ALA A 215 21.44 -40.06 38.10
CA ALA A 215 20.50 -40.30 37.01
C ALA A 215 19.10 -39.71 37.27
N ILE A 216 18.63 -39.74 38.51
CA ILE A 216 17.33 -39.15 38.89
C ILE A 216 17.39 -37.61 38.83
N SER A 217 18.50 -37.03 39.26
CA SER A 217 18.71 -35.57 39.23
C SER A 217 18.78 -35.02 37.79
N SER A 218 19.45 -35.74 36.88
CA SER A 218 19.52 -35.34 35.47
C SER A 218 18.17 -35.49 34.74
N ALA A 219 17.39 -36.52 35.04
CA ALA A 219 16.04 -36.68 34.52
C ALA A 219 15.06 -35.60 35.01
N LEU A 220 15.15 -35.22 36.30
CA LEU A 220 14.36 -34.12 36.87
C LEU A 220 14.75 -32.76 36.28
N ALA A 221 16.04 -32.51 36.06
CA ALA A 221 16.52 -31.29 35.43
C ALA A 221 16.02 -31.16 33.99
N LYS A 222 16.07 -32.24 33.21
CA LYS A 222 15.55 -32.26 31.83
C LYS A 222 14.04 -32.00 31.79
N ARG A 223 13.28 -32.63 32.69
CA ARG A 223 11.82 -32.43 32.79
C ARG A 223 11.45 -31.01 33.23
N ALA A 224 12.26 -30.40 34.11
CA ALA A 224 12.09 -29.00 34.50
C ALA A 224 12.36 -28.05 33.33
N GLN A 225 13.37 -28.35 32.50
CA GLN A 225 13.72 -27.56 31.33
C GLN A 225 12.66 -27.67 30.22
N GLU A 226 12.16 -28.88 29.96
CA GLU A 226 11.05 -29.12 29.02
C GLU A 226 9.75 -28.41 29.48
N ALA A 227 9.44 -28.45 30.78
CA ALA A 227 8.29 -27.73 31.33
C ALA A 227 8.41 -26.21 31.16
N GLN A 228 9.62 -25.66 31.31
CA GLN A 228 9.89 -24.24 31.11
C GLN A 228 9.73 -23.83 29.63
N GLU A 229 10.20 -24.66 28.71
CA GLU A 229 10.01 -24.44 27.27
C GLU A 229 8.54 -24.54 26.85
N GLN A 230 7.80 -25.48 27.44
CA GLN A 230 6.37 -25.63 27.20
C GLN A 230 5.58 -24.41 27.70
N GLN A 231 5.95 -23.88 28.87
CA GLN A 231 5.37 -22.65 29.39
C GLN A 231 5.67 -21.43 28.50
N LEU A 232 6.89 -21.33 27.95
CA LEU A 232 7.25 -20.26 27.03
C LEU A 232 6.45 -20.34 25.72
N LYS A 233 6.29 -21.54 25.15
CA LYS A 233 5.45 -21.76 23.95
C LYS A 233 3.99 -21.39 24.22
N GLN A 234 3.48 -21.70 25.40
CA GLN A 234 2.11 -21.37 25.80
C GLN A 234 1.92 -19.85 25.91
N GLN A 235 2.85 -19.13 26.52
CA GLN A 235 2.84 -17.66 26.58
C GLN A 235 2.93 -17.02 25.19
N GLN A 236 3.74 -17.57 24.29
CA GLN A 236 3.83 -17.09 22.91
C GLN A 236 2.53 -17.31 22.14
N ALA A 237 1.87 -18.46 22.33
CA ALA A 237 0.59 -18.75 21.71
C ALA A 237 -0.52 -17.80 22.21
N GLU A 238 -0.57 -17.51 23.51
CA GLU A 238 -1.50 -16.54 24.08
C GLU A 238 -1.26 -15.12 23.53
N LYS A 239 0.00 -14.72 23.41
CA LYS A 239 0.36 -13.42 22.82
C LYS A 239 -0.09 -13.31 21.36
N LEU A 240 0.13 -14.37 20.57
CA LEU A 240 -0.33 -14.44 19.17
C LEU A 240 -1.86 -14.37 19.09
N GLN A 241 -2.56 -15.04 20.01
CA GLN A 241 -4.02 -15.01 20.07
C GLN A 241 -4.54 -13.61 20.43
N GLN A 242 -3.90 -12.91 21.38
CA GLN A 242 -4.22 -11.53 21.70
C GLN A 242 -3.98 -10.58 20.52
N GLU A 243 -2.86 -10.74 19.81
CA GLU A 243 -2.54 -9.93 18.64
C GLU A 243 -3.58 -10.13 17.52
N LYS A 244 -3.99 -11.39 17.28
CA LYS A 244 -5.04 -11.70 16.32
C LYS A 244 -6.39 -11.08 16.72
N LEU A 245 -6.70 -11.06 18.01
CA LEU A 245 -7.92 -10.43 18.52
C LEU A 245 -7.86 -8.90 18.36
N GLN A 246 -6.71 -8.28 18.61
CA GLN A 246 -6.52 -6.84 18.37
C GLN A 246 -6.65 -6.50 16.89
N GLN A 247 -6.04 -7.28 15.99
CA GLN A 247 -6.19 -7.08 14.54
C GLN A 247 -7.66 -7.19 14.12
N GLN A 248 -8.40 -8.15 14.66
CA GLN A 248 -9.83 -8.29 14.38
C GLN A 248 -10.64 -7.07 14.84
N GLN A 249 -10.35 -6.53 16.04
CA GLN A 249 -11.01 -5.30 16.51
C GLN A 249 -10.67 -4.10 15.65
N LEU A 250 -9.41 -3.96 15.21
CA LEU A 250 -8.99 -2.86 14.34
C LEU A 250 -9.70 -2.92 12.98
N LEU A 251 -9.81 -4.12 12.40
CA LEU A 251 -10.51 -4.32 11.13
C LEU A 251 -11.99 -3.95 11.26
N LEU A 252 -12.64 -4.35 12.36
CA LEU A 252 -14.03 -3.99 12.61
C LEU A 252 -14.22 -2.48 12.75
N GLN A 253 -13.28 -1.81 13.43
CA GLN A 253 -13.30 -0.35 13.57
C GLN A 253 -13.13 0.35 12.21
N GLN A 254 -12.21 -0.14 11.37
CA GLN A 254 -12.01 0.40 10.02
C GLN A 254 -13.27 0.25 9.17
N GLN A 255 -13.91 -0.92 9.19
CA GLN A 255 -15.16 -1.16 8.45
C GLN A 255 -16.28 -0.22 8.91
N GLN A 256 -16.38 0.07 10.21
CA GLN A 256 -17.34 1.06 10.71
C GLN A 256 -17.05 2.47 10.20
N GLN A 257 -15.78 2.88 10.16
CA GLN A 257 -15.39 4.19 9.62
C GLN A 257 -15.72 4.30 8.13
N GLU A 258 -15.45 3.27 7.34
CA GLU A 258 -15.81 3.23 5.92
C GLU A 258 -17.31 3.33 5.70
N LYS A 259 -18.09 2.60 6.50
CA LYS A 259 -19.56 2.68 6.45
C LYS A 259 -20.06 4.09 6.75
N LEU A 260 -19.51 4.74 7.77
CA LEU A 260 -19.85 6.12 8.11
C LEU A 260 -19.46 7.11 7.00
N GLN A 261 -18.32 6.89 6.34
CA GLN A 261 -17.90 7.70 5.19
C GLN A 261 -18.86 7.55 4.01
N GLN A 262 -19.28 6.31 3.69
CA GLN A 262 -20.28 6.06 2.64
C GLN A 262 -21.61 6.73 2.96
N GLU A 263 -22.07 6.64 4.21
CA GLU A 263 -23.31 7.28 4.65
C GLU A 263 -23.26 8.81 4.50
N ARG A 264 -22.12 9.42 4.86
CA ARG A 264 -21.90 10.86 4.63
C ARG A 264 -21.94 11.24 3.16
N LEU A 265 -21.32 10.43 2.30
CA LEU A 265 -21.32 10.68 0.85
C LEU A 265 -22.75 10.61 0.28
N LEU A 266 -23.51 9.60 0.69
CA LEU A 266 -24.90 9.44 0.27
C LEU A 266 -25.78 10.61 0.73
N GLN A 267 -25.60 11.05 1.98
CA GLN A 267 -26.30 12.21 2.52
C GLN A 267 -25.96 13.49 1.73
N GLN A 268 -24.68 13.69 1.38
CA GLN A 268 -24.25 14.83 0.58
C GLN A 268 -24.88 14.79 -0.83
N GLN A 269 -24.91 13.62 -1.48
CA GLN A 269 -25.57 13.45 -2.78
C GLN A 269 -27.06 13.79 -2.70
N GLN A 270 -27.76 13.30 -1.67
CA GLN A 270 -29.17 13.60 -1.46
C GLN A 270 -29.40 15.10 -1.27
N GLN A 271 -28.54 15.77 -0.50
CA GLN A 271 -28.62 17.22 -0.31
C GLN A 271 -28.42 17.99 -1.62
N GLN A 272 -27.44 17.60 -2.44
CA GLN A 272 -27.25 18.21 -3.76
C GLN A 272 -28.48 18.01 -4.66
N GLN A 273 -29.09 16.82 -4.64
CA GLN A 273 -30.30 16.54 -5.42
C GLN A 273 -31.48 17.42 -4.98
N GLN A 274 -31.63 17.64 -3.66
CA GLN A 274 -32.64 18.56 -3.13
C GLN A 274 -32.39 20.01 -3.56
N GLN A 275 -31.13 20.46 -3.54
CA GLN A 275 -30.77 21.81 -4.01
C GLN A 275 -31.09 21.99 -5.50
N GLN A 276 -30.79 21.00 -6.34
CA GLN A 276 -31.12 21.03 -7.76
C GLN A 276 -32.64 21.11 -7.98
N GLN A 277 -33.43 20.33 -7.23
CA GLN A 277 -34.90 20.41 -7.31
C GLN A 277 -35.43 21.79 -6.90
N GLN A 278 -34.89 22.40 -5.84
CA GLN A 278 -35.28 23.75 -5.44
C GLN A 278 -34.94 24.78 -6.51
N LEU A 279 -33.76 24.68 -7.13
CA LEU A 279 -33.35 25.60 -8.19
C LEU A 279 -34.27 25.48 -9.42
N LEU A 280 -34.62 24.25 -9.80
CA LEU A 280 -35.54 24.01 -10.91
C LEU A 280 -36.92 24.62 -10.63
N LEU A 281 -37.43 24.45 -9.41
CA LEU A 281 -38.71 25.02 -9.00
C LEU A 281 -38.68 26.55 -9.03
N GLN A 282 -37.58 27.15 -8.55
CA GLN A 282 -37.39 28.60 -8.59
C GLN A 282 -37.36 29.14 -10.03
N GLN A 283 -36.66 28.44 -10.93
CA GLN A 283 -36.61 28.80 -12.35
C GLN A 283 -38.01 28.75 -12.98
N GLN A 284 -38.79 27.69 -12.70
CA GLN A 284 -40.15 27.56 -13.20
C GLN A 284 -41.03 28.71 -12.72
N GLN A 285 -40.94 29.09 -11.43
CA GLN A 285 -41.70 30.21 -10.88
C GLN A 285 -41.33 31.54 -11.56
N GLN A 286 -40.04 31.78 -11.80
CA GLN A 286 -39.58 32.98 -12.50
C GLN A 286 -40.11 33.03 -13.94
N GLN A 287 -40.14 31.89 -14.64
CA GLN A 287 -40.69 31.80 -15.99
C GLN A 287 -42.20 32.06 -16.03
N GLN A 288 -42.95 31.57 -15.04
CA GLN A 288 -44.37 31.89 -14.89
C GLN A 288 -44.61 33.39 -14.65
N LEU A 289 -43.79 34.00 -13.79
CA LEU A 289 -43.88 35.43 -13.52
C LEU A 289 -43.61 36.25 -14.79
N GLN A 290 -42.59 35.88 -15.56
CA GLN A 290 -42.25 36.54 -16.82
C GLN A 290 -43.38 36.43 -17.85
N GLN A 291 -44.00 35.25 -17.98
CA GLN A 291 -45.18 35.08 -18.84
C GLN A 291 -46.36 35.95 -18.39
N GLN A 292 -46.61 36.04 -17.08
CA GLN A 292 -47.68 36.87 -16.54
C GLN A 292 -47.43 38.35 -16.81
N GLN A 293 -46.19 38.83 -16.66
CA GLN A 293 -45.83 40.21 -17.00
C GLN A 293 -46.04 40.50 -18.49
N LEU A 294 -45.62 39.58 -19.37
CA LEU A 294 -45.81 39.72 -20.82
C LEU A 294 -47.29 39.81 -21.19
N GLN A 295 -48.12 38.95 -20.59
CA GLN A 295 -49.57 38.96 -20.81
C GLN A 295 -50.19 40.28 -20.35
N GLN A 296 -49.76 40.81 -19.21
CA GLN A 296 -50.24 42.09 -18.70
C GLN A 296 -49.87 43.26 -19.63
N GLN A 297 -48.64 43.25 -20.16
CA GLN A 297 -48.17 44.26 -21.11
C GLN A 297 -48.98 44.22 -22.42
N GLN A 298 -49.29 43.03 -22.95
CA GLN A 298 -50.15 42.89 -24.12
C GLN A 298 -51.55 43.46 -23.88
N LEU A 299 -52.14 43.19 -22.70
CA LEU A 299 -53.45 43.73 -22.34
C LEU A 299 -53.44 45.27 -22.29
N GLN A 300 -52.37 45.84 -21.74
CA GLN A 300 -52.22 47.29 -21.63
C GLN A 300 -52.05 47.94 -23.02
N GLN A 301 -51.28 47.32 -23.91
CA GLN A 301 -51.14 47.77 -25.30
C GLN A 301 -52.48 47.73 -26.04
N GLN A 302 -53.27 46.67 -25.84
CA GLN A 302 -54.60 46.56 -26.45
C GLN A 302 -55.55 47.66 -25.95
N GLN A 303 -55.50 48.00 -24.66
CA GLN A 303 -56.27 49.13 -24.12
C GLN A 303 -55.84 50.47 -24.72
N GLN A 304 -54.53 50.71 -24.89
CA GLN A 304 -54.05 51.93 -25.54
C GLN A 304 -54.52 52.04 -26.99
N LEU A 305 -54.50 50.94 -27.74
CA LEU A 305 -55.02 50.91 -29.12
C LEU A 305 -56.52 51.18 -29.17
N GLN A 306 -57.30 50.68 -28.21
CA GLN A 306 -58.72 51.02 -28.11
C GLN A 306 -58.93 52.51 -27.80
N GLN A 307 -58.17 53.09 -26.88
CA GLN A 307 -58.25 54.52 -26.57
C GLN A 307 -57.88 55.39 -27.80
N GLN A 308 -56.87 55.00 -28.57
CA GLN A 308 -56.51 55.70 -29.83
C GLN A 308 -57.59 55.57 -30.91
N ARG A 309 -58.29 54.43 -31.01
CA ARG A 309 -59.44 54.29 -31.92
C ARG A 309 -60.63 55.17 -31.48
N VAL A 310 -60.84 55.35 -30.19
CA VAL A 310 -61.90 56.24 -29.67
C VAL A 310 -61.52 57.72 -29.87
N ALA A 311 -60.24 58.08 -29.74
CA ALA A 311 -59.76 59.44 -29.96
C ALA A 311 -59.71 59.86 -31.44
N THR A 312 -59.41 58.94 -32.37
CA THR A 312 -59.36 59.23 -33.82
C THR A 312 -60.74 59.25 -34.49
N GLY A 313 -61.82 58.91 -33.78
CA GLY A 313 -63.21 59.10 -34.23
C GLY A 313 -63.76 60.51 -34.04
N SER A 314 -63.01 61.44 -33.42
CA SER A 314 -63.51 62.77 -33.07
C SER A 314 -62.43 63.85 -33.10
N ALA A 315 -61.89 64.17 -34.29
CA ALA A 315 -61.18 65.44 -34.54
C ALA A 315 -60.81 65.61 -36.03
N ALA A 316 -61.74 66.15 -36.83
CA ALA A 316 -61.41 66.78 -38.10
C ALA A 316 -62.04 68.19 -38.09
N GLN A 317 -61.26 69.19 -37.67
CA GLN A 317 -61.66 70.58 -37.70
C GLN A 317 -60.52 71.41 -38.29
N PHE A 318 -60.62 71.68 -39.57
CA PHE A 318 -59.78 72.64 -40.31
C PHE A 318 -60.20 74.08 -39.95
N PRO A 319 -59.27 75.03 -39.76
CA PRO A 319 -59.61 76.45 -39.80
C PRO A 319 -59.46 77.02 -41.23
N PRO A 320 -60.28 78.03 -41.62
CA PRO A 320 -60.27 78.62 -42.95
C PRO A 320 -59.38 79.87 -43.02
N VAL A 321 -58.77 80.15 -44.18
CA VAL A 321 -58.23 81.49 -44.47
C VAL A 321 -58.54 81.84 -45.93
N ASN A 322 -59.29 82.93 -46.12
CA ASN A 322 -59.67 83.48 -47.42
C ASN A 322 -58.70 84.60 -47.85
N PRO A 323 -58.64 84.94 -49.16
CA PRO A 323 -57.55 85.68 -49.78
C PRO A 323 -57.80 87.19 -49.83
N ARG A 324 -56.73 88.00 -49.85
CA ARG A 324 -56.80 89.40 -50.30
C ARG A 324 -55.45 89.84 -50.87
N GLY A 325 -55.49 90.44 -52.06
CA GLY A 325 -54.31 90.72 -52.88
C GLY A 325 -53.79 92.15 -52.86
N GLY A 326 -52.91 92.41 -53.85
CA GLY A 326 -52.47 93.74 -54.31
C GLY A 326 -51.06 94.13 -53.87
N GLY A 327 -50.16 94.35 -54.85
CA GLY A 327 -48.87 95.02 -54.60
C GLY A 327 -47.69 94.47 -55.40
N SER A 328 -47.66 94.71 -56.71
CA SER A 328 -46.52 94.48 -57.59
C SER A 328 -45.54 95.65 -57.49
N GLU A 329 -44.36 95.44 -56.89
CA GLU A 329 -43.05 96.08 -57.21
C GLU A 329 -41.93 95.74 -56.20
N GLN A 330 -42.00 94.57 -55.53
CA GLN A 330 -40.95 94.07 -54.63
C GLN A 330 -40.75 92.55 -54.76
N LEU A 331 -40.94 92.00 -55.96
CA LEU A 331 -41.05 90.56 -56.18
C LEU A 331 -39.75 89.86 -56.58
N ASP A 332 -38.73 90.55 -57.09
CA ASP A 332 -37.52 89.87 -57.56
C ASP A 332 -36.52 89.57 -56.43
N SER A 333 -36.40 90.46 -55.43
CA SER A 333 -35.56 90.20 -54.25
C SER A 333 -36.16 89.13 -53.32
N GLU A 334 -37.48 89.12 -53.17
CA GLU A 334 -38.18 88.15 -52.31
C GLU A 334 -38.20 86.76 -52.95
N LYS A 335 -38.37 86.66 -54.28
CA LYS A 335 -38.22 85.40 -55.03
C LYS A 335 -36.80 84.84 -54.92
N ASP A 336 -35.77 85.68 -55.05
CA ASP A 336 -34.38 85.22 -54.91
C ASP A 336 -34.06 84.74 -53.49
N VAL A 337 -34.59 85.41 -52.47
CA VAL A 337 -34.46 84.98 -51.07
C VAL A 337 -35.20 83.65 -50.81
N ILE A 338 -36.39 83.47 -51.38
CA ILE A 338 -37.16 82.22 -51.29
C ILE A 338 -36.44 81.08 -52.03
N ILE A 339 -35.92 81.33 -53.24
CA ILE A 339 -35.15 80.34 -54.02
C ILE A 339 -33.88 79.94 -53.26
N LYS A 340 -33.18 80.90 -52.64
CA LYS A 340 -32.01 80.62 -51.80
C LYS A 340 -32.36 79.77 -50.59
N HIS A 341 -33.43 80.09 -49.86
CA HIS A 341 -33.92 79.29 -48.73
C HIS A 341 -34.36 77.88 -49.15
N LEU A 342 -35.04 77.74 -50.30
CA LEU A 342 -35.44 76.44 -50.83
C LEU A 342 -34.21 75.60 -51.21
N ARG A 343 -33.20 76.20 -51.85
CA ARG A 343 -31.93 75.53 -52.16
C ARG A 343 -31.22 75.07 -50.89
N GLU A 344 -31.09 75.95 -49.90
CA GLU A 344 -30.47 75.62 -48.62
C GLU A 344 -31.24 74.51 -47.87
N ARG A 345 -32.58 74.50 -47.97
CA ARG A 345 -33.42 73.44 -47.39
C ARG A 345 -33.22 72.10 -48.10
N VAL A 346 -33.06 72.10 -49.43
CA VAL A 346 -32.74 70.90 -50.21
C VAL A 346 -31.34 70.40 -49.86
N GLU A 347 -30.33 71.28 -49.84
CA GLU A 347 -28.96 70.92 -49.45
C GLU A 347 -28.88 70.39 -48.01
N ASN A 348 -29.63 70.99 -47.07
CA ASN A 348 -29.72 70.48 -45.69
C ASN A 348 -30.44 69.12 -45.63
N SER A 349 -31.47 68.91 -46.45
CA SER A 349 -32.14 67.60 -46.58
C SER A 349 -31.22 66.53 -47.17
N GLU A 350 -30.40 66.89 -48.15
CA GLU A 350 -29.42 65.99 -48.77
C GLU A 350 -28.28 65.66 -47.80
N ARG A 351 -27.78 66.65 -47.04
CA ARG A 351 -26.82 66.42 -45.95
C ARG A 351 -27.38 65.53 -44.86
N ALA A 352 -28.64 65.74 -44.45
CA ALA A 352 -29.30 64.89 -43.45
C ALA A 352 -29.45 63.44 -43.96
N LYS A 353 -29.79 63.27 -45.24
CA LYS A 353 -29.87 61.95 -45.89
C LYS A 353 -28.49 61.28 -45.96
N ALA A 354 -27.45 62.00 -46.38
CA ALA A 354 -26.09 61.48 -46.44
C ALA A 354 -25.56 61.09 -45.04
N ALA A 355 -25.89 61.86 -43.99
CA ALA A 355 -25.54 61.54 -42.62
C ALA A 355 -26.27 60.28 -42.11
N ALA A 356 -27.55 60.10 -42.45
CA ALA A 356 -28.28 58.87 -42.14
C ALA A 356 -27.71 57.65 -42.88
N ASP A 357 -27.32 57.80 -44.15
CA ASP A 357 -26.70 56.73 -44.93
C ASP A 357 -25.30 56.35 -44.40
N ALA A 358 -24.53 57.33 -43.90
CA ALA A 358 -23.25 57.08 -43.23
C ALA A 358 -23.42 56.33 -41.91
N SER A 359 -24.39 56.74 -41.08
CA SER A 359 -24.72 56.05 -39.82
C SER A 359 -25.22 54.62 -40.07
N ASN A 360 -26.07 54.43 -41.08
CA ASN A 360 -26.52 53.09 -41.48
C ASN A 360 -25.34 52.21 -41.95
N ARG A 361 -24.36 52.78 -42.66
CA ARG A 361 -23.16 52.05 -43.08
C ARG A 361 -22.31 51.60 -41.89
N GLU A 362 -22.09 52.47 -40.92
CA GLU A 362 -21.33 52.16 -39.69
C GLU A 362 -22.03 51.08 -38.86
N ILE A 363 -23.36 51.15 -38.75
CA ILE A 363 -24.16 50.10 -38.08
C ILE A 363 -24.00 48.76 -38.81
N ILE A 364 -24.08 48.74 -40.15
CA ILE A 364 -23.91 47.51 -40.93
C ILE A 364 -22.51 46.92 -40.74
N GLU A 365 -21.47 47.75 -40.76
CA GLU A 365 -20.08 47.31 -40.58
C GLU A 365 -19.85 46.74 -39.17
N THR A 366 -20.39 47.39 -38.15
CA THR A 366 -20.35 46.89 -36.76
C THR A 366 -21.06 45.55 -36.63
N LEU A 367 -22.27 45.43 -37.17
CA LEU A 367 -23.03 44.17 -37.15
C LEU A 367 -22.31 43.05 -37.92
N GLN A 368 -21.63 43.36 -39.03
CA GLN A 368 -20.83 42.39 -39.77
C GLN A 368 -19.62 41.92 -38.96
N GLY A 369 -18.95 42.83 -38.24
CA GLY A 369 -17.88 42.51 -37.31
C GLY A 369 -18.33 41.60 -36.19
N ASP A 370 -19.47 41.91 -35.55
CA ASP A 370 -20.07 41.09 -34.50
C ASP A 370 -20.45 39.70 -35.02
N ILE A 371 -21.06 39.60 -36.21
CA ILE A 371 -21.39 38.32 -36.84
C ILE A 371 -20.12 37.49 -37.10
N ALA A 372 -19.03 38.12 -37.56
CA ALA A 372 -17.76 37.41 -37.79
C ALA A 372 -17.14 36.94 -36.46
N SER A 373 -17.18 37.77 -35.42
CA SER A 373 -16.76 37.40 -34.06
C SER A 373 -17.56 36.20 -33.52
N PHE A 374 -18.89 36.25 -33.62
CA PHE A 374 -19.77 35.16 -33.17
C PHE A 374 -19.56 33.88 -33.96
N LYS A 375 -19.23 33.95 -35.26
CA LYS A 375 -18.86 32.77 -36.05
C LYS A 375 -17.56 32.14 -35.56
N ASN A 376 -16.52 32.95 -35.37
CA ASN A 376 -15.24 32.46 -34.87
C ASN A 376 -15.37 31.84 -33.47
N GLU A 377 -16.16 32.46 -32.59
CA GLU A 377 -16.39 31.91 -31.26
C GLU A 377 -17.21 30.61 -31.32
N ASN A 378 -18.22 30.52 -32.19
CA ASN A 378 -18.94 29.25 -32.40
C ASN A 378 -18.02 28.14 -32.92
N ASP A 379 -17.14 28.43 -33.87
CA ASP A 379 -16.18 27.44 -34.39
C ASP A 379 -15.20 26.99 -33.31
N ARG A 380 -14.75 27.92 -32.45
CA ARG A 380 -13.89 27.62 -31.30
C ARG A 380 -14.60 26.75 -30.26
N LEU A 381 -15.84 27.08 -29.92
CA LEU A 381 -16.66 26.28 -29.00
C LEU A 381 -16.92 24.89 -29.57
N LEU A 382 -17.18 24.78 -30.88
CA LEU A 382 -17.35 23.50 -31.55
C LEU A 382 -16.06 22.66 -31.50
N ALA A 383 -14.90 23.27 -31.68
CA ALA A 383 -13.61 22.59 -31.55
C ALA A 383 -13.38 22.11 -30.10
N ALA A 384 -13.62 22.97 -29.10
CA ALA A 384 -13.50 22.61 -27.69
C ALA A 384 -14.47 21.49 -27.29
N LEU A 385 -15.69 21.48 -27.85
CA LEU A 385 -16.66 20.42 -27.62
C LEU A 385 -16.19 19.08 -28.19
N LYS A 386 -15.65 19.07 -29.43
CA LYS A 386 -15.08 17.87 -30.04
C LYS A 386 -13.90 17.33 -29.23
N GLU A 387 -13.03 18.21 -28.77
CA GLU A 387 -11.90 17.86 -27.92
C GLU A 387 -12.36 17.28 -26.57
N SER A 388 -13.30 17.94 -25.89
CA SER A 388 -13.88 17.43 -24.64
C SER A 388 -14.56 16.07 -24.83
N ASN A 389 -15.23 15.83 -25.96
CA ASN A 389 -15.83 14.54 -26.26
C ASN A 389 -14.77 13.45 -26.45
N LEU A 390 -13.70 13.75 -27.19
CA LEU A 390 -12.58 12.83 -27.40
C LEU A 390 -11.88 12.49 -26.08
N SER A 391 -11.61 13.49 -25.24
CA SER A 391 -11.08 13.26 -23.89
C SER A 391 -12.02 12.39 -23.06
N GLY A 392 -13.34 12.64 -23.12
CA GLY A 392 -14.34 11.79 -22.46
C GLY A 392 -14.23 10.31 -22.86
N GLN A 393 -14.07 10.03 -24.15
CA GLN A 393 -13.87 8.67 -24.66
C GLN A 393 -12.55 8.04 -24.21
N GLN A 394 -11.48 8.84 -24.11
CA GLN A 394 -10.19 8.39 -23.57
C GLN A 394 -10.34 7.96 -22.11
N TRP A 395 -10.96 8.80 -21.27
CA TRP A 395 -11.23 8.47 -19.87
C TRP A 395 -12.10 7.21 -19.73
N GLU A 396 -13.09 7.02 -20.60
CA GLU A 396 -13.94 5.83 -20.60
C GLU A 396 -13.14 4.56 -20.96
N THR A 397 -12.23 4.67 -21.92
CA THR A 397 -11.34 3.57 -22.33
C THR A 397 -10.34 3.21 -21.23
N GLU A 398 -9.74 4.22 -20.58
CA GLU A 398 -8.86 4.02 -19.43
C GLU A 398 -9.61 3.36 -18.28
N LEU A 399 -10.83 3.81 -17.97
CA LEU A 399 -11.66 3.21 -16.93
C LEU A 399 -11.96 1.73 -17.23
N LYS A 400 -12.28 1.40 -18.48
CA LYS A 400 -12.49 0.00 -18.91
C LYS A 400 -11.23 -0.84 -18.74
N THR A 401 -10.07 -0.26 -19.07
CA THR A 401 -8.77 -0.93 -18.93
C THR A 401 -8.44 -1.18 -17.46
N VAL A 402 -8.61 -0.17 -16.59
CA VAL A 402 -8.42 -0.29 -15.14
C VAL A 402 -9.35 -1.35 -14.54
N LYS A 403 -10.62 -1.37 -14.94
CA LYS A 403 -11.57 -2.42 -14.50
C LYS A 403 -11.10 -3.82 -14.90
N THR A 404 -10.60 -3.97 -16.13
CA THR A 404 -10.07 -5.25 -16.62
C THR A 404 -8.81 -5.68 -15.86
N ASN A 405 -7.91 -4.73 -15.59
CA ASN A 405 -6.70 -5.00 -14.81
C ASN A 405 -7.02 -5.39 -13.36
N ASN A 406 -7.96 -4.68 -12.71
CA ASN A 406 -8.41 -5.05 -11.37
C ASN A 406 -9.02 -6.44 -11.33
N ALA A 407 -9.82 -6.83 -12.33
CA ALA A 407 -10.36 -8.18 -12.42
C ALA A 407 -9.25 -9.23 -12.56
N ARG A 408 -8.24 -8.98 -13.41
CA ARG A 408 -7.07 -9.87 -13.56
C ARG A 408 -6.25 -9.99 -12.28
N LEU A 409 -6.02 -8.89 -11.57
CA LEU A 409 -5.31 -8.90 -10.29
C LEU A 409 -6.08 -9.71 -9.24
N LEU A 410 -7.41 -9.60 -9.21
CA LEU A 410 -8.24 -10.38 -8.31
C LEU A 410 -8.13 -11.89 -8.62
N THR A 411 -8.16 -12.28 -9.89
CA THR A 411 -7.95 -13.68 -10.30
C THR A 411 -6.55 -14.18 -9.92
N ALA A 412 -5.50 -13.41 -10.21
CA ALA A 412 -4.12 -13.77 -9.84
C ALA A 412 -3.95 -13.90 -8.32
N LEU A 413 -4.63 -13.05 -7.55
CA LEU A 413 -4.63 -13.13 -6.09
C LEU A 413 -5.33 -14.41 -5.60
N GLN A 414 -6.50 -14.75 -6.17
CA GLN A 414 -7.19 -16.01 -5.85
C GLN A 414 -6.34 -17.24 -6.18
N GLU A 415 -5.68 -17.24 -7.33
CA GLU A 415 -4.74 -18.30 -7.73
C GLU A 415 -3.55 -18.38 -6.77
N SER A 416 -3.01 -17.25 -6.32
CA SER A 416 -1.94 -17.21 -5.31
C SER A 416 -2.41 -17.80 -3.97
N TYR A 417 -3.62 -17.47 -3.51
CA TYR A 417 -4.20 -18.09 -2.31
C TYR A 417 -4.36 -19.61 -2.46
N ALA A 418 -4.89 -20.07 -3.60
CA ALA A 418 -5.02 -21.49 -3.87
C ALA A 418 -3.65 -22.20 -3.87
N ASN A 419 -2.63 -21.58 -4.46
CA ASN A 419 -1.26 -22.09 -4.44
C ASN A 419 -0.70 -22.17 -3.02
N VAL A 420 -0.85 -21.13 -2.21
CA VAL A 420 -0.39 -21.17 -0.80
C VAL A 420 -1.04 -22.34 -0.06
N GLU A 421 -2.31 -22.63 -0.31
CA GLU A 421 -3.00 -23.75 0.33
C GLU A 421 -2.50 -25.13 -0.16
N THR A 422 -2.17 -25.26 -1.46
CA THR A 422 -1.54 -26.49 -1.97
C THR A 422 -0.15 -26.70 -1.39
N TRP A 423 0.68 -25.65 -1.30
CA TRP A 423 1.98 -25.70 -0.64
C TRP A 423 1.86 -26.08 0.84
N ARG A 424 0.87 -25.52 1.55
CA ARG A 424 0.59 -25.85 2.94
C ARG A 424 0.24 -27.34 3.10
N THR A 425 -0.59 -27.87 2.21
CA THR A 425 -0.97 -29.29 2.20
C THR A 425 0.24 -30.19 1.93
N GLN A 426 1.09 -29.83 0.96
CA GLN A 426 2.32 -30.56 0.65
C GLN A 426 3.30 -30.56 1.83
N LEU A 427 3.44 -29.42 2.52
CA LEU A 427 4.29 -29.33 3.71
C LEU A 427 3.84 -30.31 4.79
N LEU A 428 2.55 -30.35 5.11
CA LEU A 428 1.98 -31.30 6.07
C LEU A 428 2.23 -32.77 5.65
N ALA A 429 2.10 -33.09 4.36
CA ALA A 429 2.39 -34.43 3.86
C ALA A 429 3.87 -34.82 4.04
N ILE A 430 4.79 -33.89 3.82
CA ILE A 430 6.23 -34.10 4.03
C ILE A 430 6.54 -34.28 5.52
N GLU A 431 5.93 -33.48 6.39
CA GLU A 431 6.06 -33.61 7.84
C GLU A 431 5.58 -34.99 8.33
N GLU A 432 4.44 -35.48 7.83
CA GLU A 432 3.94 -36.82 8.14
C GLU A 432 4.91 -37.92 7.66
N HIS A 433 5.46 -37.78 6.46
CA HIS A 433 6.45 -38.72 5.94
C HIS A 433 7.74 -38.75 6.77
N ASN A 434 8.23 -37.57 7.18
CA ASN A 434 9.40 -37.47 8.06
C ASN A 434 9.13 -38.09 9.44
N ALA A 435 7.95 -37.87 10.02
CA ALA A 435 7.56 -38.52 11.28
C ALA A 435 7.54 -40.05 11.14
N LYS A 436 7.05 -40.58 10.01
CA LYS A 436 7.08 -42.02 9.71
C LYS A 436 8.52 -42.53 9.58
N LEU A 437 9.41 -41.80 8.92
CA LEU A 437 10.82 -42.17 8.80
C LEU A 437 11.54 -42.16 10.16
N GLN A 438 11.33 -41.14 10.97
CA GLN A 438 11.87 -41.07 12.33
C GLN A 438 11.42 -42.25 13.18
N LYS A 439 10.14 -42.63 13.09
CA LYS A 439 9.64 -43.83 13.78
C LYS A 439 10.38 -45.10 13.32
N LYS A 440 10.51 -45.31 12.00
CA LYS A 440 11.26 -46.45 11.46
C LYS A 440 12.72 -46.45 11.90
N PHE A 441 13.36 -45.29 11.93
CA PHE A 441 14.74 -45.16 12.40
C PHE A 441 14.86 -45.57 13.86
N ASN A 442 13.97 -45.08 14.73
CA ASN A 442 13.93 -45.47 16.14
C ASN A 442 13.66 -46.97 16.33
N ASP A 443 12.75 -47.56 15.54
CA ASP A 443 12.47 -49.00 15.58
C ASP A 443 13.72 -49.82 15.20
N VAL A 444 14.44 -49.41 14.16
CA VAL A 444 15.71 -50.03 13.73
C VAL A 444 16.79 -49.87 14.81
N GLU A 445 16.91 -48.70 15.42
CA GLU A 445 17.87 -48.43 16.49
C GLU A 445 17.57 -49.30 17.73
N GLN A 446 16.30 -49.48 18.08
CA GLN A 446 15.88 -50.40 19.14
C GLN A 446 16.22 -51.87 18.82
N LEU A 447 15.98 -52.31 17.58
CA LEU A 447 16.34 -53.65 17.14
C LEU A 447 17.86 -53.87 17.18
N LEU A 448 18.65 -52.87 16.77
CA LEU A 448 20.10 -52.92 16.82
C LEU A 448 20.58 -53.03 18.28
N ASN A 449 20.07 -52.18 19.16
CA ASN A 449 20.40 -52.20 20.59
C ASN A 449 20.06 -53.56 21.23
N ARG A 450 18.90 -54.15 20.87
CA ARG A 450 18.52 -55.49 21.33
C ARG A 450 19.46 -56.58 20.79
N GLY A 451 19.87 -56.51 19.53
CA GLY A 451 20.84 -57.44 18.94
C GLY A 451 22.21 -57.37 19.63
N VAL A 452 22.68 -56.16 19.95
CA VAL A 452 23.93 -55.95 20.71
C VAL A 452 23.81 -56.51 22.12
N SER A 453 22.67 -56.36 22.79
CA SER A 453 22.42 -56.99 24.10
C SER A 453 22.46 -58.51 24.04
N LEU A 454 21.86 -59.12 23.02
CA LEU A 454 21.84 -60.59 22.85
C LEU A 454 23.20 -61.18 22.49
N LEU A 455 24.09 -60.40 21.86
CA LEU A 455 25.48 -60.82 21.62
C LEU A 455 26.36 -60.70 22.87
N ARG A 456 25.88 -60.00 23.90
CA ARG A 456 26.59 -59.76 25.16
C ARG A 456 26.26 -60.80 26.23
N GLU A 457 25.05 -61.35 26.21
CA GLU A 457 24.66 -62.55 26.97
C GLU A 457 25.21 -63.83 26.35
#